data_AF-A0A2I1KQL2-F1
#
_entry.id   AF-A0A2I1KQL2-F1
#
_cell.length_a   1.000
_cell.length_b   1.000
_cell.length_c   1.000
_cell.angle_alpha   90.00
_cell.angle_beta   90.00
_cell.angle_gamma   90.00
#
_symmetry.space_group_name_H-M   'P 1'
#
loop_
_entity.id
_entity.type
_entity.pdbx_description
1 polymer ?
#
loop_
_entity_poly.entity_id
_entity_poly.type
_entity_poly.pdbx_seq_one_letter_code
_entity_poly.pdbx_strand_id
1 'polypeptide(L)'
;MKSLFDGAAIGQGWPGDEDNGEFSAWWLLVSMGLYPLDVASGFFVLTTPQLPAVTWTRPDGTRLSVRTQGEGIYSAAVSVNGQVWTSPLIAASLLHGDCEIVVTLSPEPTGWGRGQAGPGWLEGQGYRHDLTSRGRLLGENDDVARLTDDEGVTPVDLAVGARLELVAEKDEPARVWTLTAAEPGEVEVSVSVRRQGGAGVRR
;
A
#
# COMPACT_ATOMS: atom_id res chain seq x y z
N MET A 1 11.19 -5.86 -9.82
CA MET A 1 11.08 -7.14 -10.55
C MET A 1 12.26 -7.48 -11.43
N LYS A 2 12.88 -6.51 -12.14
CA LYS A 2 13.96 -6.80 -13.11
C LYS A 2 15.13 -7.65 -12.58
N SER A 3 15.44 -7.59 -11.29
CA SER A 3 16.54 -8.35 -10.68
C SER A 3 16.20 -9.80 -10.31
N LEU A 4 14.92 -10.18 -10.26
CA LEU A 4 14.50 -11.48 -9.73
C LEU A 4 14.27 -12.53 -10.83
N PHE A 5 13.93 -12.10 -12.05
CA PHE A 5 13.59 -12.99 -13.17
C PHE A 5 14.63 -12.91 -14.29
N ASP A 6 15.91 -12.92 -13.91
CA ASP A 6 17.03 -12.88 -14.84
C ASP A 6 17.65 -14.27 -14.99
N GLY A 7 17.27 -14.98 -16.06
CA GLY A 7 17.84 -16.29 -16.40
C GLY A 7 19.35 -16.30 -16.60
N ALA A 8 19.95 -15.17 -16.99
CA ALA A 8 21.39 -15.08 -17.20
C ALA A 8 22.18 -14.93 -15.89
N ALA A 9 21.58 -14.33 -14.86
CA ALA A 9 22.27 -14.06 -13.59
C ALA A 9 22.25 -15.25 -12.61
N ILE A 10 21.16 -16.03 -12.60
CA ILE A 10 20.94 -17.11 -11.60
C ILE A 10 20.82 -18.51 -12.20
N GLY A 11 20.94 -18.67 -13.52
CA GLY A 11 20.98 -19.95 -14.24
C GLY A 11 19.64 -20.71 -14.33
N GLN A 12 18.72 -20.47 -13.40
CA GLN A 12 17.39 -21.11 -13.36
C GLN A 12 16.22 -20.18 -13.75
N GLY A 13 16.45 -18.87 -13.87
CA GLY A 13 15.44 -17.89 -14.30
C GLY A 13 14.41 -17.46 -13.26
N TRP A 14 14.38 -18.12 -12.10
CA TRP A 14 13.48 -17.84 -10.99
C TRP A 14 14.27 -17.62 -9.69
N PRO A 15 13.89 -16.68 -8.83
CA PRO A 15 14.61 -16.43 -7.58
C PRO A 15 14.46 -17.57 -6.54
N GLY A 16 13.66 -18.61 -6.86
CA GLY A 16 13.40 -19.81 -6.06
C GLY A 16 12.75 -20.90 -6.91
N ASP A 17 12.10 -21.88 -6.27
CA ASP A 17 11.31 -22.91 -6.97
C ASP A 17 10.15 -22.27 -7.75
N GLU A 18 9.81 -22.85 -8.91
CA GLU A 18 8.75 -22.33 -9.78
C GLU A 18 7.34 -22.71 -9.29
N ASP A 19 7.25 -23.72 -8.42
CA ASP A 19 6.03 -24.18 -7.75
C ASP A 19 4.88 -24.50 -8.72
N ASN A 20 5.18 -25.28 -9.77
CA ASN A 20 4.20 -25.88 -10.69
C ASN A 20 3.27 -24.87 -11.36
N GLY A 21 3.79 -23.72 -11.76
CA GLY A 21 3.03 -22.66 -12.41
C GLY A 21 2.60 -21.52 -11.49
N GLU A 22 2.75 -21.67 -10.16
CA GLU A 22 2.40 -20.61 -9.21
C GLU A 22 3.20 -19.35 -9.51
N PHE A 23 4.52 -19.47 -9.60
CA PHE A 23 5.36 -18.30 -9.73
C PHE A 23 5.29 -17.69 -11.14
N SER A 24 5.12 -18.54 -12.16
CA SER A 24 4.84 -18.10 -13.53
C SER A 24 3.53 -17.31 -13.63
N ALA A 25 2.45 -17.81 -13.00
CA ALA A 25 1.16 -17.13 -12.99
C ALA A 25 1.25 -15.80 -12.23
N TRP A 26 1.94 -15.78 -11.09
CA TRP A 26 2.22 -14.57 -10.33
C TRP A 26 2.95 -13.53 -11.16
N TRP A 27 4.05 -13.93 -11.83
CA TRP A 27 4.84 -13.01 -12.65
C TRP A 27 4.00 -12.41 -13.76
N LEU A 28 3.20 -13.24 -14.44
CA LEU A 28 2.39 -12.79 -15.55
C LEU A 28 1.32 -11.79 -15.09
N LEU A 29 0.59 -12.12 -14.02
CA LEU A 29 -0.46 -11.26 -13.47
C LEU A 29 0.13 -9.91 -13.02
N VAL A 30 1.22 -9.91 -12.26
CA VAL A 30 1.78 -8.64 -11.78
C VAL A 30 2.43 -7.86 -12.92
N SER A 31 3.05 -8.53 -13.90
CA SER A 31 3.65 -7.86 -15.06
C SER A 31 2.62 -7.15 -15.94
N MET A 32 1.38 -7.66 -16.01
CA MET A 32 0.29 -6.98 -16.69
C MET A 32 -0.42 -5.93 -15.83
N GLY A 33 -0.12 -5.84 -14.52
CA GLY A 33 -0.74 -4.86 -13.62
C GLY A 33 -1.87 -5.38 -12.73
N LEU A 34 -1.99 -6.69 -12.52
CA LEU A 34 -3.05 -7.29 -11.70
C LEU A 34 -2.48 -8.20 -10.61
N TYR A 35 -3.05 -8.16 -9.41
CA TYR A 35 -2.65 -9.05 -8.32
C TYR A 35 -3.85 -9.55 -7.50
N PRO A 36 -4.08 -10.88 -7.39
CA PRO A 36 -5.16 -11.44 -6.58
C PRO A 36 -4.74 -11.50 -5.10
N LEU A 37 -4.70 -10.35 -4.43
CA LEU A 37 -4.26 -10.22 -3.03
C LEU A 37 -5.02 -11.15 -2.08
N ASP A 38 -6.33 -11.29 -2.29
CA ASP A 38 -7.21 -12.13 -1.50
C ASP A 38 -8.01 -13.05 -2.43
N VAL A 39 -7.61 -14.32 -2.49
CA VAL A 39 -8.20 -15.30 -3.40
C VAL A 39 -9.67 -15.55 -3.00
N ALA A 40 -10.55 -15.63 -4.00
CA ALA A 40 -12.00 -15.77 -3.84
C ALA A 40 -12.75 -14.53 -3.29
N SER A 41 -12.06 -13.42 -3.03
CA SER A 41 -12.70 -12.15 -2.67
C SER A 41 -13.59 -11.54 -3.77
N GLY A 42 -13.35 -11.94 -5.02
CA GLY A 42 -13.98 -11.32 -6.19
C GLY A 42 -13.30 -10.03 -6.66
N PHE A 43 -12.12 -9.67 -6.13
CA PHE A 43 -11.37 -8.48 -6.51
C PHE A 43 -9.91 -8.79 -6.84
N PHE A 44 -9.34 -7.94 -7.69
CA PHE A 44 -7.90 -7.85 -7.95
C PHE A 44 -7.42 -6.47 -7.52
N VAL A 45 -6.16 -6.40 -7.10
CA VAL A 45 -5.43 -5.15 -6.91
C VAL A 45 -4.79 -4.76 -8.25
N LEU A 46 -4.98 -3.52 -8.65
CA LEU A 46 -4.27 -2.88 -9.74
C LEU A 46 -2.87 -2.50 -9.27
N THR A 47 -1.86 -2.99 -9.98
CA THR A 47 -0.45 -2.63 -9.78
C THR A 47 0.07 -1.86 -10.99
N THR A 48 1.25 -1.25 -10.90
CA THR A 48 1.87 -0.65 -12.09
C THR A 48 2.30 -1.75 -13.07
N PRO A 49 1.73 -1.80 -14.29
CA PRO A 49 2.15 -2.77 -15.30
C PRO A 49 3.63 -2.62 -15.65
N GLN A 50 4.31 -3.74 -15.87
CA GLN A 50 5.71 -3.79 -16.31
C GLN A 50 5.83 -3.95 -17.83
N LEU A 51 4.76 -4.42 -18.47
CA LEU A 51 4.66 -4.54 -19.93
C LEU A 51 3.88 -3.36 -20.51
N PRO A 52 4.27 -2.86 -21.69
CA PRO A 52 3.60 -1.71 -22.30
C PRO A 52 2.14 -2.01 -22.68
N ALA A 53 1.86 -3.24 -23.12
CA ALA A 53 0.51 -3.72 -23.39
C ALA A 53 0.44 -5.25 -23.29
N VAL A 54 -0.69 -5.73 -22.77
CA VAL A 54 -1.09 -7.15 -22.76
C VAL A 54 -2.54 -7.21 -23.23
N THR A 55 -2.87 -8.19 -24.08
CA THR A 55 -4.26 -8.45 -24.49
C THR A 55 -4.51 -9.94 -24.49
N TRP A 56 -5.48 -10.37 -23.69
CA TRP A 56 -6.00 -11.72 -23.72
C TRP A 56 -7.29 -11.77 -24.51
N THR A 57 -7.33 -12.63 -25.52
CA THR A 57 -8.54 -12.96 -26.26
C THR A 57 -9.03 -14.31 -25.77
N ARG A 58 -10.28 -14.37 -25.31
CA ARG A 58 -10.93 -15.60 -24.84
C ARG A 58 -11.53 -16.39 -26.00
N PRO A 59 -11.86 -17.68 -25.81
CA PRO A 59 -12.49 -18.49 -26.84
C PRO A 59 -13.82 -17.94 -27.36
N ASP A 60 -14.56 -17.20 -26.53
CA ASP A 60 -15.82 -16.54 -26.90
C ASP A 60 -15.63 -15.21 -27.65
N GLY A 61 -14.38 -14.79 -27.88
CA GLY A 61 -14.02 -13.55 -28.57
C GLY A 61 -13.87 -12.33 -27.67
N THR A 62 -14.27 -12.42 -26.40
CA THR A 62 -14.11 -11.30 -25.45
C THR A 62 -12.64 -11.05 -25.13
N ARG A 63 -12.32 -9.80 -24.77
CA ARG A 63 -10.94 -9.35 -24.55
C ARG A 63 -10.75 -8.66 -23.22
N LEU A 64 -9.70 -9.05 -22.51
CA LEU A 64 -9.10 -8.25 -21.44
C LEU A 64 -7.82 -7.63 -21.97
N SER A 65 -7.74 -6.30 -21.97
CA SER A 65 -6.54 -5.56 -22.37
C SER A 65 -6.09 -4.65 -21.24
N VAL A 66 -4.78 -4.65 -20.99
CA VAL A 66 -4.13 -3.68 -20.11
C VAL A 66 -3.01 -3.03 -20.91
N ARG A 67 -3.00 -1.70 -21.00
CA ARG A 67 -1.91 -0.95 -21.62
C ARG A 67 -1.46 0.19 -20.75
N THR A 68 -0.23 0.61 -20.97
CA THR A 68 0.36 1.80 -20.37
C THR A 68 0.48 2.92 -21.39
N GLN A 69 0.51 4.15 -20.89
CA GLN A 69 0.87 5.33 -21.65
C GLN A 69 1.71 6.27 -20.78
N GLY A 70 2.52 7.13 -21.39
CA GLY A 70 3.49 7.94 -20.66
C GLY A 70 4.73 7.14 -20.26
N GLU A 71 5.54 7.70 -19.36
CA GLU A 71 6.81 7.14 -18.92
C GLU A 71 6.91 7.15 -17.39
N GLY A 72 7.73 6.23 -16.85
CA GLY A 72 8.00 6.13 -15.42
C GLY A 72 7.54 4.81 -14.81
N ILE A 73 7.49 4.78 -13.48
CA ILE A 73 7.23 3.56 -12.69
C ILE A 73 6.03 3.68 -11.75
N TYR A 74 5.42 4.86 -11.66
CA TYR A 74 4.27 5.13 -10.82
C TYR A 74 3.01 5.24 -11.66
N SER A 75 1.89 4.73 -11.16
CA SER A 75 0.57 5.00 -11.75
C SER A 75 0.14 6.42 -11.42
N ALA A 76 -0.09 7.23 -12.46
CA ALA A 76 -0.58 8.60 -12.38
C ALA A 76 -2.12 8.67 -12.46
N ALA A 77 -2.70 7.81 -13.29
CA ALA A 77 -4.13 7.70 -13.48
C ALA A 77 -4.45 6.34 -14.08
N VAL A 78 -5.66 5.84 -13.83
CA VAL A 78 -6.19 4.65 -14.47
C VAL A 78 -7.54 4.96 -15.09
N SER A 79 -7.82 4.39 -16.26
CA SER A 79 -9.17 4.31 -16.81
C SER A 79 -9.56 2.87 -17.09
N VAL A 80 -10.81 2.51 -16.78
CA VAL A 80 -11.41 1.21 -17.11
C VAL A 80 -12.55 1.47 -18.08
N ASN A 81 -12.50 0.88 -19.28
CA ASN A 81 -13.47 1.09 -20.36
C ASN A 81 -13.73 2.57 -20.67
N GLY A 82 -12.66 3.37 -20.65
CA GLY A 82 -12.70 4.82 -20.88
C GLY A 82 -13.20 5.67 -19.71
N GLN A 83 -13.59 5.06 -18.59
CA GLN A 83 -14.04 5.78 -17.39
C GLN A 83 -12.89 5.97 -16.41
N VAL A 84 -12.80 7.15 -15.78
CA VAL A 84 -11.82 7.43 -14.73
C VAL A 84 -11.98 6.42 -13.59
N TRP A 85 -10.87 5.80 -13.19
CA TRP A 85 -10.82 4.82 -12.13
C TRP A 85 -9.86 5.27 -11.03
N THR A 86 -10.39 5.49 -9.83
CA THR A 86 -9.62 6.01 -8.69
C THR A 86 -9.28 4.95 -7.66
N SER A 87 -9.96 3.80 -7.69
CA SER A 87 -9.75 2.71 -6.74
C SER A 87 -8.58 1.81 -7.17
N PRO A 88 -7.72 1.36 -6.24
CA PRO A 88 -6.73 0.33 -6.54
C PRO A 88 -7.36 -1.06 -6.69
N LEU A 89 -8.65 -1.23 -6.40
CA LEU A 89 -9.36 -2.49 -6.54
C LEU A 89 -10.19 -2.51 -7.82
N ILE A 90 -10.21 -3.67 -8.48
CA ILE A 90 -11.07 -3.94 -9.63
C ILE A 90 -11.81 -5.26 -9.42
N ALA A 91 -13.12 -5.27 -9.68
CA ALA A 91 -13.93 -6.46 -9.54
C ALA A 91 -13.58 -7.48 -10.63
N ALA A 92 -13.44 -8.75 -10.25
CA ALA A 92 -13.17 -9.85 -11.18
C ALA A 92 -14.28 -9.99 -12.25
N SER A 93 -15.53 -9.64 -11.92
CA SER A 93 -16.65 -9.63 -12.86
C SER A 93 -16.44 -8.69 -14.04
N LEU A 94 -15.79 -7.52 -13.83
CA LEU A 94 -15.41 -6.61 -14.91
C LEU A 94 -14.33 -7.24 -15.80
N LEU A 95 -13.36 -7.90 -15.17
CA LEU A 95 -12.26 -8.54 -15.89
C LEU A 95 -12.73 -9.70 -16.76
N HIS A 96 -13.78 -10.43 -16.38
CA HIS A 96 -14.32 -11.57 -17.15
C HIS A 96 -15.02 -11.17 -18.45
N GLY A 97 -15.46 -9.92 -18.60
CA GLY A 97 -16.06 -9.40 -19.83
C GLY A 97 -15.03 -8.79 -20.79
N ASP A 98 -15.54 -7.98 -21.72
CA ASP A 98 -14.72 -7.03 -22.48
C ASP A 98 -14.27 -5.89 -21.56
N CYS A 99 -12.96 -5.79 -21.37
CA CYS A 99 -12.36 -4.86 -20.45
C CYS A 99 -11.07 -4.27 -21.01
N GLU A 100 -10.99 -2.94 -21.04
CA GLU A 100 -9.79 -2.19 -21.34
C GLU A 100 -9.36 -1.39 -20.12
N ILE A 101 -8.13 -1.63 -19.66
CA ILE A 101 -7.49 -0.88 -18.59
C ILE A 101 -6.34 -0.08 -19.19
N VAL A 102 -6.37 1.23 -19.00
CA VAL A 102 -5.28 2.13 -19.42
C VAL A 102 -4.65 2.74 -18.19
N VAL A 103 -3.36 2.49 -17.98
CA VAL A 103 -2.58 3.05 -16.89
C VAL A 103 -1.70 4.16 -17.45
N THR A 104 -1.91 5.39 -16.99
CA THR A 104 -1.00 6.51 -17.28
C THR A 104 0.15 6.44 -16.28
N LEU A 105 1.38 6.40 -16.77
CA LEU A 105 2.59 6.34 -15.97
C LEU A 105 3.15 7.74 -15.67
N SER A 106 3.85 7.84 -14.55
CA SER A 106 4.62 9.02 -14.14
C SER A 106 5.98 8.62 -13.58
N PRO A 107 7.03 9.43 -13.80
CA PRO A 107 8.34 9.26 -13.17
C PRO A 107 8.30 9.53 -11.67
N GLU A 108 7.32 10.30 -11.19
CA GLU A 108 7.14 10.66 -9.78
C GLU A 108 5.78 10.17 -9.24
N PRO A 109 5.66 9.86 -7.93
CA PRO A 109 4.37 9.56 -7.30
C PRO A 109 3.38 10.73 -7.45
N THR A 110 2.11 10.42 -7.75
CA THR A 110 1.06 11.44 -7.96
C THR A 110 -0.06 11.39 -6.93
N GLY A 111 -0.12 10.33 -6.12
CA GLY A 111 -1.21 10.09 -5.17
C GLY A 111 -2.43 9.38 -5.75
N TRP A 112 -2.37 8.81 -6.96
CA TRP A 112 -3.44 7.93 -7.45
C TRP A 112 -3.69 6.76 -6.49
N GLY A 113 -4.97 6.48 -6.20
CA GLY A 113 -5.38 5.44 -5.24
C GLY A 113 -5.26 5.82 -3.76
N ARG A 114 -4.77 7.03 -3.44
CA ARG A 114 -4.63 7.51 -2.06
C ARG A 114 -5.98 7.65 -1.35
N GLY A 115 -6.01 7.32 -0.07
CA GLY A 115 -7.20 7.38 0.78
C GLY A 115 -8.32 6.42 0.39
N GLN A 116 -8.08 5.52 -0.57
CA GLN A 116 -9.05 4.50 -0.95
C GLN A 116 -8.96 3.34 0.03
N ALA A 117 -10.10 2.98 0.61
CA ALA A 117 -10.18 1.81 1.48
C ALA A 117 -9.84 0.53 0.69
N GLY A 118 -9.13 -0.38 1.35
CA GLY A 118 -9.06 -1.77 0.91
C GLY A 118 -10.46 -2.40 0.91
N PRO A 119 -10.59 -3.66 0.50
CA PRO A 119 -11.90 -4.29 0.50
C PRO A 119 -12.52 -4.29 1.91
N GLY A 120 -13.82 -4.00 2.01
CA GLY A 120 -14.51 -3.70 3.27
C GLY A 120 -14.50 -4.80 4.34
N TRP A 121 -14.02 -6.02 4.06
CA TRP A 121 -13.77 -7.04 5.09
C TRP A 121 -12.43 -6.85 5.84
N LEU A 122 -11.59 -5.90 5.41
CA LEU A 122 -10.49 -5.36 6.22
C LEU A 122 -10.99 -4.33 7.24
N GLU A 123 -12.11 -3.66 6.98
CA GLU A 123 -12.72 -2.76 7.95
C GLU A 123 -13.25 -3.57 9.15
N GLY A 124 -12.88 -3.16 10.37
CA GLY A 124 -13.33 -3.81 11.60
C GLY A 124 -12.57 -5.07 11.99
N GLN A 125 -11.54 -5.48 11.24
CA GLN A 125 -10.57 -6.48 11.69
C GLN A 125 -9.73 -5.85 12.82
N GLY A 126 -10.18 -6.00 14.07
CA GLY A 126 -9.59 -5.37 15.26
C GLY A 126 -8.17 -5.82 15.63
N TYR A 127 -7.35 -6.31 14.69
CA TYR A 127 -5.98 -6.73 14.97
C TYR A 127 -5.05 -5.54 15.25
N ARG A 128 -5.37 -4.35 14.72
CA ARG A 128 -4.66 -3.09 15.03
C ARG A 128 -5.67 -1.94 15.04
N HIS A 129 -5.93 -1.39 16.23
CA HIS A 129 -6.67 -0.16 16.38
C HIS A 129 -5.65 0.99 16.32
N ASP A 130 -5.80 1.88 15.34
CA ASP A 130 -5.01 3.10 15.34
C ASP A 130 -5.46 3.99 16.50
N LEU A 131 -4.55 4.23 17.44
CA LEU A 131 -4.81 5.06 18.61
C LEU A 131 -4.66 6.55 18.30
N THR A 132 -4.15 6.93 17.13
CA THR A 132 -3.86 8.32 16.77
C THR A 132 -5.06 9.04 16.15
N SER A 133 -5.85 8.34 15.31
CA SER A 133 -7.01 8.84 14.54
C SER A 133 -8.14 9.52 15.33
N ARG A 134 -8.10 9.50 16.67
CA ARG A 134 -9.13 10.10 17.54
C ARG A 134 -8.65 11.31 18.33
N GLY A 135 -7.62 12.02 17.85
CA GLY A 135 -7.11 13.24 18.50
C GLY A 135 -6.45 12.98 19.85
N ARG A 136 -5.87 11.78 20.01
CA ARG A 136 -5.26 11.31 21.26
C ARG A 136 -3.75 11.47 21.29
N LEU A 137 -3.19 12.01 20.21
CA LEU A 137 -1.80 12.43 20.15
C LEU A 137 -1.71 13.86 20.68
N LEU A 138 -1.08 13.99 21.84
CA LEU A 138 -0.82 15.24 22.54
C LEU A 138 0.66 15.61 22.35
N GLY A 139 0.93 16.90 22.25
CA GLY A 139 2.28 17.43 22.20
C GLY A 139 2.31 18.89 22.61
N GLU A 140 3.51 19.43 22.81
CA GLU A 140 3.71 20.85 23.15
C GLU A 140 3.48 21.78 21.95
N ASN A 141 3.46 21.24 20.73
CA ASN A 141 3.20 21.95 19.48
C ASN A 141 1.80 21.60 18.95
N ASP A 142 0.98 22.61 18.66
CA ASP A 142 -0.38 22.44 18.12
C ASP A 142 -0.40 21.71 16.76
N ASP A 143 0.70 21.74 16.00
CA ASP A 143 0.82 21.01 14.73
C ASP A 143 0.90 19.49 14.90
N VAL A 144 1.20 18.99 16.11
CA VAL A 144 1.34 17.55 16.40
C VAL A 144 0.06 16.76 16.07
N ALA A 145 -1.11 17.38 16.20
CA ALA A 145 -2.38 16.74 15.83
C ALA A 145 -2.44 16.36 14.34
N ARG A 146 -1.59 16.94 13.50
CA ARG A 146 -1.52 16.65 12.06
C ARG A 146 -0.74 15.37 11.73
N LEU A 147 -0.05 14.78 12.71
CA LEU A 147 0.69 13.52 12.55
C LEU A 147 -0.22 12.27 12.54
N THR A 148 -1.54 12.43 12.55
CA THR A 148 -2.53 11.35 12.57
C THR A 148 -3.21 11.17 11.21
N ASP A 149 -2.53 11.54 10.12
CA ASP A 149 -3.10 11.58 8.77
C ASP A 149 -3.17 10.21 8.08
N ASP A 150 -2.56 9.16 8.64
CA ASP A 150 -2.40 7.81 8.08
C ASP A 150 -1.80 7.75 6.66
N GLU A 151 -1.31 8.88 6.16
CA GLU A 151 -0.77 9.06 4.82
C GLU A 151 0.74 9.32 4.85
N GLY A 152 1.29 9.67 6.03
CA GLY A 152 2.72 9.88 6.23
C GLY A 152 3.27 11.07 5.45
N VAL A 153 2.41 12.02 5.08
CA VAL A 153 2.79 13.16 4.23
C VAL A 153 2.98 14.45 5.00
N THR A 154 2.54 14.50 6.25
CA THR A 154 2.60 15.72 7.05
C THR A 154 3.85 15.69 7.92
N PRO A 155 4.90 16.45 7.57
CA PRO A 155 6.01 16.67 8.49
C PRO A 155 5.59 17.66 9.58
N VAL A 156 6.06 17.41 10.80
CA VAL A 156 6.01 18.37 11.91
C VAL A 156 7.42 18.45 12.49
N ASP A 157 7.99 19.66 12.51
CA ASP A 157 9.28 19.90 13.12
C ASP A 157 9.17 19.78 14.65
N LEU A 158 9.98 18.88 15.21
CA LEU A 158 10.06 18.66 16.65
C LEU A 158 11.41 19.19 17.16
N ALA A 159 11.35 20.09 18.14
CA ALA A 159 12.55 20.57 18.81
C ALA A 159 13.20 19.46 19.65
N VAL A 160 14.50 19.58 19.91
CA VAL A 160 15.19 18.69 20.86
C VAL A 160 14.50 18.74 22.22
N GLY A 161 14.16 17.56 22.76
CA GLY A 161 13.43 17.43 24.01
C GLY A 161 11.90 17.49 23.88
N ALA A 162 11.36 17.66 22.67
CA ALA A 162 9.92 17.62 22.44
C ALA A 162 9.32 16.30 22.94
N ARG A 163 8.14 16.41 23.57
CA ARG A 163 7.41 15.27 24.11
C ARG A 163 6.10 15.08 23.36
N LEU A 164 5.89 13.85 22.90
CA LEU A 164 4.62 13.37 22.37
C LEU A 164 4.00 12.37 23.33
N GLU A 165 2.69 12.44 23.51
CA GLU A 165 1.94 11.53 24.37
C GLU A 165 0.72 10.99 23.64
N LEU A 166 0.61 9.66 23.58
CA LEU A 166 -0.55 8.96 23.03
C LEU A 166 -1.42 8.44 24.16
N VAL A 167 -2.67 8.90 24.23
CA VAL A 167 -3.61 8.54 25.30
C VAL A 167 -4.54 7.40 24.85
N ALA A 168 -4.26 6.18 25.31
CA ALA A 168 -5.09 5.01 25.03
C ALA A 168 -6.51 5.11 25.63
N GLU A 169 -7.48 4.41 25.04
CA GLU A 169 -8.88 4.38 25.50
C GLU A 169 -9.08 3.61 26.80
N LYS A 170 -8.24 2.61 27.00
CA LYS A 170 -8.28 1.66 28.09
C LYS A 170 -6.86 1.19 28.37
N ASP A 171 -6.67 0.52 29.49
CA ASP A 171 -5.41 -0.13 29.79
C ASP A 171 -5.16 -1.26 28.79
N GLU A 172 -4.26 -1.02 27.83
CA GLU A 172 -3.88 -2.00 26.82
C GLU A 172 -2.39 -1.94 26.52
N PRO A 173 -1.75 -3.08 26.21
CA PRO A 173 -0.34 -3.10 25.87
C PRO A 173 -0.14 -2.48 24.50
N ALA A 174 0.72 -1.48 24.40
CA ALA A 174 1.22 -1.03 23.12
C ALA A 174 2.21 -2.08 22.58
N ARG A 175 1.94 -2.60 21.38
CA ARG A 175 2.66 -3.73 20.77
C ARG A 175 3.64 -3.31 19.69
N VAL A 176 3.35 -2.21 19.01
CA VAL A 176 4.14 -1.66 17.91
C VAL A 176 4.05 -0.14 18.00
N TRP A 177 5.18 0.52 17.82
CA TRP A 177 5.25 1.95 17.55
C TRP A 177 6.11 2.15 16.30
N THR A 178 5.72 3.11 15.48
CA THR A 178 6.47 3.48 14.30
C THR A 178 6.78 4.97 14.39
N LEU A 179 8.04 5.31 14.19
CA LEU A 179 8.49 6.68 14.03
C LEU A 179 9.09 6.80 12.62
N THR A 180 8.60 7.76 11.86
CA THR A 180 9.09 8.05 10.52
C THR A 180 9.73 9.43 10.53
N ALA A 181 11.03 9.50 10.21
CA ALA A 181 11.70 10.76 9.98
C ALA A 181 11.41 11.23 8.55
N ALA A 182 11.02 12.50 8.39
CA ALA A 182 10.79 13.09 7.07
C ALA A 182 12.09 13.26 6.27
N GLU A 183 13.21 13.46 6.97
CA GLU A 183 14.54 13.62 6.39
C GLU A 183 15.57 12.68 7.06
N PRO A 184 16.64 12.30 6.36
CA PRO A 184 17.74 11.55 6.97
C PRO A 184 18.39 12.33 8.12
N GLY A 185 18.64 11.66 9.24
CA GLY A 185 19.31 12.27 10.39
C GLY A 185 19.52 11.30 11.55
N GLU A 186 20.31 11.72 12.54
CA GLU A 186 20.44 11.01 13.81
C GLU A 186 19.30 11.45 14.74
N VAL A 187 18.51 10.49 15.20
CA VAL A 187 17.40 10.72 16.12
C VAL A 187 17.54 9.75 17.29
N GLU A 188 17.62 10.31 18.50
CA GLU A 188 17.53 9.52 19.73
C GLU A 188 16.13 9.66 20.32
N VAL A 189 15.49 8.53 20.61
CA VAL A 189 14.10 8.48 21.09
C VAL A 189 14.02 7.62 22.32
N SER A 190 13.39 8.15 23.36
CA SER A 190 13.02 7.39 24.55
C SER A 190 11.52 7.18 24.59
N VAL A 191 11.07 5.93 24.62
CA VAL A 191 9.65 5.56 24.70
C VAL A 191 9.36 5.01 26.09
N SER A 192 8.31 5.52 26.75
CA SER A 192 7.83 4.96 28.02
C SER A 192 6.32 4.78 28.00
N VAL A 193 5.85 3.63 28.47
CA VAL A 193 4.41 3.34 28.65
C VAL A 193 4.07 3.46 30.12
N ARG A 194 3.02 4.22 30.44
CA ARG A 194 2.57 4.43 31.82
C ARG A 194 1.08 4.18 31.92
N ARG A 195 0.66 3.56 33.02
CA ARG A 195 -0.75 3.43 33.39
C ARG A 195 -1.18 4.72 34.09
N GLN A 196 -2.28 5.35 33.66
CA GLN A 196 -2.83 6.49 34.40
C GLN A 196 -3.24 6.03 35.82
N GLY A 197 -2.64 6.63 36.86
CA GLY A 197 -2.91 6.31 38.26
C GLY A 197 -2.02 5.24 38.91
N GLY A 198 -1.03 4.68 38.21
CA GLY A 198 -0.05 3.74 38.79
C GLY A 198 1.31 4.40 39.03
N ALA A 199 1.90 4.22 40.21
CA ALA A 199 3.28 4.60 40.49
C ALA A 199 4.22 4.00 39.42
N GLY A 200 4.91 4.86 38.68
CA GLY A 200 5.65 4.47 37.48
C GLY A 200 6.75 3.45 37.76
N VAL A 201 6.79 2.38 36.95
CA VAL A 201 7.96 1.50 36.87
C VAL A 201 8.79 1.99 35.69
N ARG A 202 9.98 2.53 35.98
CA ARG A 202 11.02 2.75 34.97
C ARG A 202 11.61 1.39 34.59
N ARG A 203 11.69 1.10 33.29
CA ARG A 203 12.66 0.16 32.72
C ARG A 203 13.45 0.89 31.65
#